data_AF-A0A3A5W4S1-F1
#
_entry.id   AF-A0A3A5W4S1-F1
#
_cell.length_a   1.000
_cell.length_b   1.000
_cell.length_c   1.000
_cell.angle_alpha   90.00
_cell.angle_beta   90.00
_cell.angle_gamma   90.00
#
_symmetry.space_group_name_H-M   'P 1'
#
loop_
_entity.id
_entity.type
_entity.pdbx_description
1 polymer ?
#
loop_
_entity_poly.entity_id
_entity_poly.type
_entity_poly.pdbx_seq_one_letter_code
_entity_poly.pdbx_strand_id
1 'polypeptide(L)' 'KIEDKELEYFYIEEYTSEDAVASIVDETNGVTVLTLYTMEMAPKSSEDNYLTLMQKNLDNLKSGLAC' A
#
# COMPACT_ATOMS: atom_id res chain seq x y z
N LYS A 1 7.03 7.76 17.38
CA LYS A 1 7.00 6.32 17.63
C LYS A 1 5.57 5.86 17.58
N ILE A 2 5.20 5.28 16.45
CA ILE A 2 4.02 4.41 16.38
C ILE A 2 4.36 3.21 17.27
N GLU A 3 3.79 3.14 18.48
CA GLU A 3 4.08 2.08 19.46
C GLU A 3 3.27 0.80 19.18
N ASP A 4 2.58 0.75 18.04
CA ASP A 4 1.64 -0.29 17.69
C ASP A 4 2.35 -1.48 17.06
N LYS A 5 2.55 -2.53 17.86
CA LYS A 5 3.26 -3.76 17.45
C LYS A 5 2.40 -4.71 16.62
N GLU A 6 1.13 -4.37 16.41
CA GLU A 6 0.17 -5.15 15.62
C GLU A 6 -0.03 -4.57 14.21
N LEU A 7 0.75 -3.55 13.83
CA LEU A 7 0.70 -2.98 12.50
C LEU A 7 1.55 -3.83 11.52
N GLU A 8 0.90 -4.74 10.79
CA GLU A 8 1.57 -5.63 9.82
C GLU A 8 1.66 -5.04 8.40
N TYR A 9 0.68 -4.22 8.01
CA TYR A 9 0.59 -3.62 6.68
C TYR A 9 0.40 -2.10 6.72
N PHE A 10 1.08 -1.40 5.82
CA PHE A 10 0.98 0.04 5.62
C PHE A 10 0.68 0.34 4.15
N TYR A 11 -0.38 1.08 3.87
CA TYR A 11 -0.81 1.35 2.51
C TYR A 11 -0.36 2.73 2.04
N ILE A 12 0.24 2.79 0.85
CA ILE A 12 0.61 4.02 0.16
C ILE A 12 -0.11 4.15 -1.18
N GLU A 13 -0.19 5.36 -1.73
CA GLU A 13 -0.80 5.59 -3.04
C GLU A 13 0.18 5.31 -4.18
N GLU A 14 -0.33 5.03 -5.39
CA GLU A 14 0.44 4.70 -6.60
C GLU A 14 1.58 5.68 -6.94
N TYR A 15 1.41 6.95 -6.58
CA TYR A 15 2.37 8.02 -6.86
C TYR A 15 3.19 8.45 -5.64
N THR A 16 2.96 7.82 -4.50
CA THR A 16 3.78 8.02 -3.30
C THR A 16 5.06 7.20 -3.42
N SER A 17 6.21 7.80 -3.14
CA SER A 17 7.48 7.06 -3.08
C SER A 17 7.53 6.22 -1.80
N GLU A 18 7.96 4.97 -1.90
CA GLU A 18 8.23 4.13 -0.71
C GLU A 18 9.29 4.76 0.20
N ASP A 19 10.27 5.47 -0.36
CA ASP A 19 11.28 6.19 0.42
C ASP A 19 10.68 7.27 1.31
N ALA A 20 9.52 7.84 0.93
CA ALA A 20 8.84 8.85 1.73
C ALA A 20 8.27 8.29 3.03
N VAL A 21 8.10 6.96 3.12
CA VAL A 21 7.55 6.26 4.29
C VAL A 21 8.59 5.36 4.98
N ALA A 22 9.86 5.40 4.55
CA ALA A 22 10.94 4.60 5.12
C ALA A 22 11.07 4.79 6.64
N SER A 23 10.94 6.03 7.15
CA SER A 23 10.98 6.29 8.59
C SER A 23 9.84 5.63 9.36
N ILE A 24 8.67 5.44 8.72
CA ILE A 24 7.53 4.74 9.32
C ILE A 24 7.82 3.25 9.39
N VAL A 25 8.40 2.67 8.34
CA VAL A 25 8.82 1.26 8.32
C VAL A 25 9.83 0.97 9.43
N ASP A 26 10.82 1.85 9.60
CA ASP A 26 11.83 1.74 10.66
C ASP A 26 11.20 1.87 12.06
N GLU A 27 10.26 2.81 12.25
CA GLU A 27 9.58 3.00 13.54
C GLU A 27 8.64 1.85 13.92
N THR A 28 8.08 1.14 12.93
CA THR A 28 7.11 0.04 13.11
C THR A 28 7.77 -1.35 13.09
N ASN A 29 9.10 -1.42 13.13
CA ASN A 29 9.86 -2.67 13.14
C ASN A 29 9.63 -3.54 11.89
N GLY A 30 9.43 -2.90 10.73
CA GLY A 30 9.39 -3.57 9.42
C GLY A 30 8.00 -3.89 8.88
N VAL A 31 7.03 -2.99 9.05
CA VAL A 31 5.70 -3.12 8.41
C VAL A 31 5.82 -3.37 6.90
N THR A 32 4.94 -4.20 6.35
CA THR A 32 4.88 -4.44 4.90
C THR A 32 4.17 -3.28 4.20
N VAL A 33 4.85 -2.62 3.26
CA VAL A 33 4.26 -1.55 2.46
C VAL A 33 3.51 -2.14 1.26
N LEU A 34 2.23 -1.78 1.11
CA LEU A 34 1.38 -2.16 -0.01
C LEU A 34 0.83 -0.91 -0.71
N THR A 35 0.43 -1.04 -1.98
CA THR A 35 -0.14 0.08 -2.74
C THR A 35 -1.66 0.02 -2.77
N LEU A 36 -2.34 1.13 -2.49
CA LEU A 36 -3.73 1.34 -2.85
C LEU A 36 -3.82 2.35 -3.99
N TYR A 37 -4.36 1.90 -5.11
CA TYR A 37 -4.58 2.66 -6.32
C TYR A 37 -5.86 3.48 -6.16
N THR A 38 -5.74 4.79 -5.95
CA THR A 38 -6.88 5.70 -5.78
C THR A 38 -7.62 6.00 -7.08
N MET A 39 -6.97 5.75 -8.22
CA MET A 39 -7.50 5.98 -9.58
C MET A 39 -7.87 7.45 -9.86
N GLU A 40 -7.34 8.39 -9.08
CA GLU A 40 -7.52 9.84 -9.32
C GLU A 40 -6.84 10.29 -10.62
N MET A 41 -5.80 9.58 -11.03
CA MET A 41 -5.07 9.78 -12.29
C MET A 41 -5.14 8.52 -13.15
N ALA A 42 -4.76 8.67 -14.42
CA ALA A 42 -4.63 7.53 -15.32
C ALA A 42 -3.59 6.53 -14.78
N PRO A 43 -3.75 5.21 -14.99
CA PRO A 43 -2.81 4.21 -14.50
C PRO A 43 -1.37 4.53 -14.91
N LYS A 44 -0.42 4.39 -13.98
CA LYS A 44 1.01 4.65 -14.23
C LYS A 44 1.61 3.61 -15.17
N SER A 45 1.10 2.38 -15.13
CA SER A 45 1.47 1.29 -16.04
C SER A 45 0.51 1.21 -17.22
N SER A 46 1.04 1.03 -18.42
CA SER A 46 0.24 0.78 -19.63
C SER A 46 -0.45 -0.60 -19.65
N GLU A 47 -0.04 -1.51 -18.76
CA GLU A 47 -0.66 -2.83 -18.61
C GLU A 47 -1.90 -2.80 -17.71
N ASP A 48 -2.12 -1.67 -17.02
CA ASP A 48 -3.20 -1.52 -16.05
C ASP A 48 -4.38 -0.73 -16.61
N ASN A 49 -5.57 -1.14 -16.19
CA ASN A 49 -6.81 -0.39 -16.35
C ASN A 49 -7.54 -0.33 -15.00
N TYR A 50 -8.62 0.43 -14.92
CA TYR A 50 -9.32 0.62 -13.64
C TYR A 50 -9.81 -0.70 -13.01
N LEU A 51 -10.17 -1.72 -13.80
CA LEU A 51 -10.58 -3.01 -13.26
C LEU A 51 -9.38 -3.78 -12.69
N THR A 52 -8.22 -3.75 -13.36
CA THR A 52 -7.01 -4.41 -12.82
C THR A 52 -6.51 -3.71 -11.56
N LEU A 53 -6.57 -2.37 -11.51
CA LEU A 53 -6.24 -1.59 -10.32
C LEU A 53 -7.19 -1.90 -9.14
N MET A 54 -8.49 -2.02 -9.41
CA MET A 54 -9.46 -2.42 -8.38
C MET A 54 -9.23 -3.86 -7.88
N GLN A 55 -8.84 -4.77 -8.77
CA GLN A 55 -8.48 -6.13 -8.37
C GLN A 55 -7.23 -6.13 -7.48
N LYS A 56 -6.20 -5.38 -7.84
CA LYS A 56 -4.99 -5.19 -7.02
C LYS A 56 -5.32 -4.59 -5.65
N ASN A 57 -6.19 -3.58 -5.60
CA ASN A 57 -6.68 -3.02 -4.33
C ASN A 57 -7.35 -4.09 -3.47
N LEU A 58 -8.25 -4.87 -4.05
CA LEU A 58 -8.95 -5.93 -3.33
C LEU A 58 -7.97 -6.98 -2.78
N ASP A 59 -6.97 -7.38 -3.55
CA ASP A 59 -6.00 -8.40 -3.13
C ASP A 59 -5.02 -7.86 -2.06
N ASN A 60 -4.64 -6.58 -2.14
CA ASN A 60 -3.86 -5.92 -1.09
C ASN A 60 -4.67 -5.77 0.20
N LEU A 61 -5.95 -5.38 0.12
CA LEU A 61 -6.83 -5.31 1.28
C LEU A 61 -7.08 -6.68 1.91
N LYS A 62 -7.22 -7.74 1.10
CA LYS A 62 -7.31 -9.10 1.63
C LYS A 62 -6.06 -9.44 2.44
N SER A 63 -4.87 -9.07 1.97
CA SER A 63 -3.63 -9.35 2.70
C SER A 63 -3.63 -8.70 4.08
N GLY A 64 -4.09 -7.45 4.22
CA GLY A 64 -4.13 -6.79 5.53
C GLY A 64 -5.39 -7.03 6.37
N LEU A 65 -6.40 -7.74 5.85
CA LEU A 65 -7.64 -8.05 6.57
C LEU A 65 -7.82 -9.55 6.84
N ALA A 66 -7.10 -10.41 6.14
CA ALA A 66 -7.12 -11.84 6.38
C ALA A 66 -6.21 -12.16 7.57
N CYS A 67 -6.82 -12.38 8.74
CA CYS A 67 -6.19 -13.05 9.88
C CYS A 67 -5.93 -14.53 9.59
#